data_AF-A0A9D4HQY7-F1
#
_entry.id   AF-A0A9D4HQY7-F1
#
_cell.length_a   1.000
_cell.length_b   1.000
_cell.length_c   1.000
_cell.angle_alpha   90.00
_cell.angle_beta   90.00
_cell.angle_gamma   90.00
#
_symmetry.space_group_name_H-M   'P 1'
#
loop_
_entity.id
_entity.type
_entity.pdbx_description
1 polymer ?
#
loop_
_entity_poly.entity_id
_entity_poly.type
_entity_poly.pdbx_seq_one_letter_code
_entity_poly.pdbx_strand_id
1 'polypeptide(L)'
;MLRGHSKCNIMSRFALSVKARCIAELKAAHKKLQGDIITLKKVMVNVTSTIFLCFNGYCGTSFAKYSYVCAGTNRQAKNFMPNNVKVKMVDSDQHVLRKCIEMVLGPAALNATKLLTTT
;
A
#
# COMPACT_ATOMS: atom_id res chain seq x y z
N MET A 1 12.52 1.24 34.37
CA MET A 1 11.45 0.30 33.98
C MET A 1 10.78 0.80 32.71
N LEU A 2 11.10 0.25 31.55
CA LEU A 2 10.29 0.41 30.33
C LEU A 2 9.89 -0.99 29.88
N ARG A 3 8.63 -1.31 30.19
CA ARG A 3 7.97 -2.59 29.95
C ARG A 3 7.76 -2.81 28.46
N GLY A 4 8.05 -4.04 28.01
CA GLY A 4 7.29 -4.67 26.93
C GLY A 4 7.61 -4.26 25.50
N HIS A 5 8.84 -4.50 25.03
CA HIS A 5 9.01 -4.85 23.62
C HIS A 5 8.55 -6.29 23.41
N SER A 6 7.23 -6.48 23.40
CA SER A 6 6.61 -7.71 22.91
C SER A 6 7.22 -8.00 21.53
N LYS A 7 7.65 -9.24 21.30
CA LYS A 7 8.04 -9.76 19.98
C LYS A 7 6.92 -9.51 18.96
N CYS A 8 6.82 -8.29 18.41
CA CYS A 8 5.98 -8.04 17.26
C CYS A 8 6.69 -8.75 16.11
N ASN A 9 6.22 -9.96 15.82
CA ASN A 9 6.69 -10.81 14.73
C ASN A 9 6.89 -9.93 13.48
N ILE A 10 8.03 -10.08 12.80
CA ILE A 10 8.32 -9.39 11.54
C ILE A 10 7.14 -9.45 10.56
N MET A 11 6.36 -10.53 10.55
CA MET A 11 5.13 -10.70 9.78
C MET A 11 4.04 -9.70 10.17
N SER A 12 3.86 -9.42 11.45
CA SER A 12 2.89 -8.43 11.92
C SER A 12 3.31 -7.02 11.48
N ARG A 13 4.61 -6.69 11.57
CA ARG A 13 5.15 -5.42 11.07
C ARG A 13 4.98 -5.29 9.55
N PHE A 14 5.14 -6.40 8.81
CA PHE A 14 4.88 -6.45 7.37
C PHE A 14 3.44 -6.10 7.06
N ALA A 15 2.50 -6.84 7.66
CA ALA A 15 1.08 -6.67 7.42
C ALA A 15 0.63 -5.23 7.77
N LEU A 16 1.11 -4.70 8.90
CA LEU A 16 0.87 -3.31 9.31
C LEU A 16 1.41 -2.31 8.29
N SER A 17 2.61 -2.54 7.76
CA SER A 17 3.22 -1.66 6.77
C SER A 17 2.50 -1.68 5.42
N VAL A 18 2.10 -2.87 4.95
CA VAL A 18 1.28 -3.03 3.74
C VAL A 18 -0.04 -2.28 3.91
N LYS A 19 -0.76 -2.53 5.01
CA LYS A 19 -2.03 -1.85 5.31
C LYS A 19 -1.87 -0.34 5.40
N ALA A 20 -0.87 0.14 6.14
CA ALA A 20 -0.60 1.57 6.28
C ALA A 20 -0.31 2.24 4.93
N ARG A 21 0.44 1.55 4.05
CA ARG A 21 0.73 2.06 2.72
C ARG A 21 -0.51 2.15 1.85
N CYS A 22 -1.34 1.11 1.84
CA CYS A 22 -2.62 1.12 1.12
C CYS A 22 -3.51 2.29 1.57
N ILE A 23 -3.67 2.48 2.89
CA ILE A 23 -4.48 3.57 3.44
C ILE A 23 -3.92 4.94 3.05
N ALA A 24 -2.58 5.11 3.10
CA ALA A 24 -1.96 6.37 2.74
C ALA A 24 -2.20 6.72 1.26
N GLU A 25 -2.05 5.76 0.35
CA GLU A 25 -2.30 5.94 -1.08
C GLU A 25 -3.77 6.25 -1.35
N LEU A 26 -4.70 5.53 -0.72
CA LEU A 26 -6.12 5.78 -0.84
C LEU A 26 -6.50 7.19 -0.37
N LYS A 27 -6.01 7.62 0.80
CA LYS A 27 -6.27 8.97 1.32
C LYS A 27 -5.71 10.05 0.42
N ALA A 28 -4.48 9.87 -0.08
CA ALA A 28 -3.83 10.84 -0.95
C ALA A 28 -4.56 10.95 -2.32
N ALA A 29 -4.95 9.81 -2.90
CA ALA A 29 -5.71 9.79 -4.13
C ALA A 29 -7.12 10.35 -3.96
N HIS A 30 -7.83 10.01 -2.89
CA HIS A 30 -9.14 10.56 -2.56
C HIS A 30 -9.10 12.09 -2.43
N LYS A 31 -8.07 12.62 -1.73
CA LYS A 31 -7.85 14.07 -1.61
C LYS A 31 -7.56 14.73 -2.96
N LYS A 32 -6.69 14.13 -3.78
CA LYS A 32 -6.31 14.70 -5.09
C LYS A 32 -7.43 14.66 -6.11
N LEU A 33 -8.29 13.64 -6.06
CA LEU A 33 -9.44 13.47 -6.94
C LEU A 33 -10.72 14.10 -6.37
N GLN A 34 -10.63 14.85 -5.26
CA GLN A 34 -11.76 15.52 -4.62
C GLN A 34 -12.96 14.58 -4.34
N GLY A 35 -12.69 13.31 -4.05
CA GLY A 35 -13.74 12.31 -3.80
C GLY A 35 -14.42 11.75 -5.05
N ASP A 36 -13.92 11.96 -6.26
CA ASP A 36 -14.41 11.26 -7.46
C ASP A 36 -14.10 9.76 -7.37
N ILE A 37 -15.10 9.00 -6.90
CA ILE A 37 -15.04 7.55 -6.68
C ILE A 37 -14.86 6.78 -8.00
N ILE A 38 -15.41 7.26 -9.12
CA ILE A 38 -15.32 6.55 -10.41
C ILE A 38 -13.89 6.60 -10.91
N THR A 39 -13.29 7.81 -10.90
CA THR A 39 -11.90 7.98 -11.28
C THR A 39 -10.99 7.26 -10.29
N LEU A 40 -11.25 7.37 -8.98
CA LEU A 40 -10.48 6.69 -7.93
C LEU A 40 -10.37 5.19 -8.17
N LYS A 41 -11.47 4.51 -8.51
CA LYS A 41 -11.48 3.07 -8.83
C LYS A 41 -10.57 2.74 -10.01
N LYS A 42 -10.60 3.56 -11.06
CA LYS A 42 -9.76 3.34 -12.27
C LYS A 42 -8.28 3.48 -11.95
N VAL A 43 -7.88 4.50 -11.18
CA VAL A 43 -6.46 4.69 -10.84
C VAL A 43 -5.97 3.72 -9.76
N MET A 44 -6.80 3.28 -8.82
CA MET A 44 -6.38 2.36 -7.75
C MET A 44 -5.89 0.99 -8.24
N VAL A 45 -6.29 0.56 -9.44
CA VAL A 45 -5.73 -0.66 -10.07
C VAL A 45 -4.22 -0.50 -10.32
N ASN A 46 -3.82 0.67 -10.82
CA ASN A 46 -2.41 0.98 -11.07
C ASN A 46 -1.63 1.21 -9.77
N VAL A 47 -2.27 1.83 -8.77
CA VAL A 47 -1.70 1.99 -7.42
C VAL A 47 -1.41 0.64 -6.77
N THR A 48 -2.35 -0.30 -6.86
CA THR A 48 -2.19 -1.67 -6.31
C THR A 48 -0.98 -2.38 -6.91
N SER A 49 -0.83 -2.31 -8.23
CA SER A 49 0.32 -2.87 -8.94
C SER A 49 1.63 -2.20 -8.52
N THR A 50 1.59 -0.89 -8.29
CA THR A 50 2.74 -0.11 -7.84
C THR A 50 3.13 -0.50 -6.40
N ILE A 51 2.19 -0.59 -5.46
CA ILE A 51 2.45 -1.03 -4.08
C ILE A 51 3.09 -2.43 -4.06
N PHE A 52 2.58 -3.36 -4.87
CA PHE A 52 3.16 -4.70 -5.02
C PHE A 52 4.64 -4.64 -5.44
N LEU A 53 4.95 -3.83 -6.46
CA LEU A 53 6.34 -3.62 -6.89
C LEU A 53 7.22 -3.03 -5.77
N CYS A 54 6.67 -2.16 -4.90
CA CYS A 54 7.41 -1.57 -3.77
C CYS A 54 7.99 -2.67 -2.87
N PHE A 55 7.12 -3.60 -2.50
CA PHE A 55 7.43 -4.64 -1.52
C PHE A 55 8.27 -5.77 -2.13
N ASN A 56 8.27 -5.90 -3.47
CA ASN A 56 9.26 -6.67 -4.21
C ASN A 56 10.61 -5.94 -4.38
N GLY A 57 10.78 -4.74 -3.83
CA GLY A 57 12.04 -4.00 -3.85
C GLY A 57 12.26 -3.16 -5.12
N TYR A 58 11.21 -2.90 -5.90
CA TYR A 58 11.26 -2.04 -7.08
C TYR A 58 10.55 -0.72 -6.80
N CYS A 59 11.31 0.37 -6.71
CA CYS A 59 10.80 1.75 -6.72
C CYS A 59 11.36 2.44 -7.97
N GLY A 60 10.57 2.49 -9.04
CA GLY A 60 10.96 3.05 -10.34
C GLY A 60 9.99 4.10 -10.86
N THR A 61 10.05 4.38 -12.17
CA THR A 61 9.21 5.38 -12.86
C THR A 61 7.71 5.16 -12.67
N SER A 62 7.25 3.91 -12.54
CA SER A 62 5.86 3.58 -12.21
C SER A 62 5.39 4.21 -10.90
N PHE A 63 6.26 4.37 -9.90
CA PHE A 63 5.92 5.09 -8.66
C PHE A 63 5.76 6.59 -8.88
N ALA A 64 6.61 7.20 -9.70
CA ALA A 64 6.47 8.62 -10.03
C ALA A 64 5.12 8.90 -10.72
N LYS A 65 4.64 7.95 -11.52
CA LYS A 65 3.40 8.10 -12.29
C LYS A 65 2.14 7.76 -11.50
N TYR A 66 2.17 6.70 -10.69
CA TYR A 66 0.96 6.12 -10.10
C TYR A 66 0.91 6.19 -8.57
N SER A 67 2.03 6.37 -7.86
CA SER A 67 2.00 6.52 -6.40
C SER A 67 1.69 7.97 -6.03
N TYR A 68 0.61 8.15 -5.28
CA TYR A 68 0.17 9.44 -4.76
C TYR A 68 0.97 9.84 -3.50
N VAL A 69 1.63 8.88 -2.83
CA VAL A 69 2.40 9.12 -1.60
C VAL A 69 3.91 9.21 -1.84
N CYS A 70 4.47 8.40 -2.75
CA CYS A 70 5.92 8.47 -3.02
C CYS A 70 6.28 9.52 -4.06
N ALA A 71 5.42 9.78 -5.05
CA ALA A 71 5.69 10.72 -6.14
C ALA A 71 7.10 10.59 -6.76
N GLY A 72 7.66 9.38 -6.83
CA GLY A 72 9.00 9.12 -7.34
C GLY A 72 10.16 9.37 -6.37
N THR A 73 9.92 9.86 -5.16
CA THR A 73 10.94 9.86 -4.11
C THR A 73 11.12 8.42 -3.61
N ASN A 74 12.33 7.87 -3.70
CA ASN A 74 12.72 6.51 -3.31
C ASN A 74 12.60 6.28 -1.79
N ARG A 75 11.39 6.44 -1.24
CA ARG A 75 11.08 6.10 0.14
C ARG A 75 10.44 4.73 0.12
N GLN A 76 11.27 3.69 0.11
CA GLN A 76 10.84 2.38 0.61
C GLN A 76 10.06 2.60 1.91
N ALA A 77 9.04 1.76 2.17
CA ALA A 77 8.28 1.83 3.41
C ALA A 77 9.23 1.60 4.61
N LYS A 78 9.78 2.70 5.14
CA LYS A 78 10.84 2.74 6.17
C LYS A 78 10.48 1.97 7.44
N ASN A 79 9.18 1.72 7.65
CA ASN A 79 8.65 1.04 8.83
C ASN A 79 8.78 -0.49 8.75
N PHE A 80 9.02 -1.08 7.58
CA PHE A 80 9.11 -2.53 7.44
C PHE A 80 10.40 -3.02 6.79
N MET A 81 10.86 -2.37 5.72
CA MET A 81 12.11 -2.75 5.06
C MET A 81 13.21 -1.74 5.38
N PRO A 82 14.36 -2.19 5.92
CA PRO A 82 15.57 -1.39 5.91
C PRO A 82 15.93 -1.00 4.47
N ASN A 83 16.67 0.09 4.31
CA ASN A 83 17.19 0.48 3.00
C ASN A 83 17.99 -0.70 2.40
N ASN A 84 17.83 -0.92 1.09
CA ASN A 84 18.55 -1.94 0.31
C ASN A 84 18.23 -3.41 0.62
N VAL A 85 17.25 -3.69 1.47
CA VAL A 85 16.72 -5.05 1.61
C VAL A 85 15.75 -5.31 0.45
N LYS A 86 15.86 -6.48 -0.18
CA LYS A 86 14.87 -7.01 -1.12
C LYS A 86 14.23 -8.24 -0.49
N VAL A 87 12.91 -8.26 -0.38
CA VAL A 87 12.20 -9.46 0.04
C VAL A 87 12.15 -10.38 -1.17
N LYS A 88 12.78 -11.55 -1.06
CA LYS A 88 12.66 -12.60 -2.07
C LYS A 88 11.33 -13.31 -1.82
N MET A 89 10.31 -12.97 -2.61
CA MET A 89 8.98 -13.59 -2.53
C MET A 89 8.89 -14.73 -3.55
N VAL A 90 8.48 -15.92 -3.11
CA VAL A 90 8.05 -16.98 -4.04
C VAL A 90 6.67 -16.66 -4.60
N ASP A 91 6.26 -17.34 -5.67
CA ASP A 91 4.98 -17.05 -6.36
C ASP A 91 3.76 -17.10 -5.42
N SER A 92 3.77 -18.01 -4.43
CA SER A 92 2.72 -18.08 -3.41
C SER A 92 2.65 -16.83 -2.54
N ASP A 93 3.79 -16.28 -2.13
CA ASP A 93 3.87 -15.07 -1.30
C ASP A 93 3.38 -13.85 -2.08
N GLN A 94 3.74 -13.78 -3.36
CA GLN A 94 3.30 -12.73 -4.26
C GLN A 94 1.78 -12.75 -4.43
N HIS A 95 1.18 -13.94 -4.56
CA HIS A 95 -0.27 -14.11 -4.65
C HIS A 95 -0.97 -13.67 -3.36
N VAL A 96 -0.44 -14.06 -2.20
CA VAL A 96 -0.99 -13.64 -0.90
C VAL A 96 -0.90 -12.13 -0.73
N LEU A 97 0.24 -11.52 -1.05
CA LEU A 97 0.42 -10.08 -0.97
C LEU A 97 -0.56 -9.33 -1.87
N ARG A 98 -0.74 -9.79 -3.11
CA ARG A 98 -1.71 -9.21 -4.05
C ARG A 98 -3.13 -9.25 -3.48
N LYS A 99 -3.56 -10.41 -2.98
CA LYS A 99 -4.87 -10.56 -2.31
C LYS A 99 -5.00 -9.63 -1.12
N CYS A 100 -3.96 -9.48 -0.29
CA CYS A 100 -3.97 -8.56 0.84
C CYS A 100 -4.15 -7.10 0.41
N ILE A 101 -3.50 -6.67 -0.67
CA ILE A 101 -3.66 -5.31 -1.21
C ILE A 101 -5.07 -5.14 -1.80
N GLU A 102 -5.58 -6.12 -2.54
CA GLU A 102 -6.91 -6.12 -3.13
C GLU A 102 -8.04 -6.11 -2.09
N MET A 103 -7.86 -6.75 -0.93
CA MET A 103 -8.81 -6.65 0.18
C MET A 103 -8.97 -5.21 0.71
N VAL A 104 -8.00 -4.33 0.47
CA VAL A 104 -8.01 -2.94 0.94
C VAL A 104 -8.31 -1.95 -0.17
N LEU A 105 -7.74 -2.15 -1.36
CA LEU A 105 -7.80 -1.23 -2.51
C LEU A 105 -8.53 -1.79 -3.73
N GLY A 106 -8.99 -3.04 -3.65
CA GLY A 106 -9.71 -3.68 -4.75
C GLY A 106 -11.10 -3.08 -4.96
N PRO A 107 -11.72 -3.32 -6.12
CA PRO A 107 -13.02 -2.74 -6.47
C PRO A 107 -14.11 -3.05 -5.43
N ALA A 108 -14.14 -4.28 -4.92
CA ALA A 108 -15.08 -4.70 -3.89
C ALA A 108 -14.89 -3.91 -2.59
N ALA A 109 -13.64 -3.72 -2.15
CA ALA A 109 -13.31 -2.93 -0.97
C ALA A 109 -13.67 -1.46 -1.18
N LEU A 110 -13.33 -0.86 -2.32
CA LEU A 110 -13.69 0.52 -2.64
C LEU A 110 -15.20 0.75 -2.77
N ASN A 111 -15.96 -0.26 -3.20
CA ASN A 111 -17.42 -0.23 -3.23
C ASN A 111 -18.03 -0.34 -1.82
N ALA A 112 -17.46 -1.20 -0.97
CA ALA A 112 -17.93 -1.40 0.41
C ALA A 112 -17.52 -0.25 1.34
N THR A 113 -16.42 0.42 1.03
CA THR A 113 -15.97 1.60 1.76
C THR A 113 -16.91 2.75 1.40
N LYS A 114 -17.89 3.04 2.27
CA LYS A 114 -18.48 4.39 2.37
C LYS A 114 -17.31 5.32 2.69
N LEU A 115 -16.63 5.83 1.66
CA LEU A 115 -15.40 6.61 1.74
C LEU A 115 -15.66 7.93 2.46
N LEU A 116 -15.76 7.92 3.80
CA LEU A 116 -15.70 9.11 4.66
C LEU A 116 -16.52 10.32 4.16
N THR A 117 -17.61 10.09 3.43
CA THR A 117 -18.58 11.12 3.07
C THR A 117 -19.64 11.08 4.16
N THR A 118 -19.41 11.85 5.22
CA THR A 118 -20.53 12.47 5.93
C THR A 118 -21.26 13.32 4.90
N THR A 119 -22.34 12.78 4.34
CA THR A 119 -23.46 13.58 3.82
C THR A 119 -23.96 14.51 4.91
#